data_AF-A0A2V8LL52-F1
#
_entry.id   AF-A0A2V8LL52-F1
#
_cell.length_a   1.000
_cell.length_b   1.000
_cell.length_c   1.000
_cell.angle_alpha   90.00
_cell.angle_beta   90.00
_cell.angle_gamma   90.00
#
_symmetry.space_group_name_H-M   'P 1'
#
loop_
_entity.id
_entity.type
_entity.pdbx_description
1 polymer ?
#
loop_
_entity_poly.entity_id
_entity_poly.type
_entity_poly.pdbx_seq_one_letter_code
_entity_poly.pdbx_strand_id
1 'polypeptide(L)'
;MPRQLFVFFLIATTISILSPSLKATPRGESKSAASEKTNERSSPSPETGGIHEVIPDKYKSRYEEWKSEFLSTDIGKAQWEMYSHHPRLTLTIIVANTGKSTNGAGTGKYKWNDAGELVSATIVLGTQLDEGYPSSVYYPVMNALEPFESRQLIGGSVLAATKIAHEFGHVMKISTTPEDLYHLQVQLVPVYNKIFLSNGYNVNDPRLVDLAKKMGGNPVQLWEDREYWGEANAMLFLRDRVEKEKFHCRLFAKIKRAVEEYAKDYEERFAEIAKEQGAIYTCGWR
;
A
#
# COMPACT_ATOMS: atom_id res chain seq x y z
N MET A 1 24.66 -18.64 4.61
CA MET A 1 24.80 -17.80 5.83
C MET A 1 23.61 -18.08 6.73
N PRO A 2 23.78 -18.28 8.04
CA PRO A 2 22.65 -18.52 8.92
C PRO A 2 21.86 -17.20 9.02
N ARG A 3 20.65 -17.17 8.46
CA ARG A 3 19.69 -16.07 8.71
C ARG A 3 19.50 -16.02 10.23
N GLN A 4 19.94 -14.94 10.87
CA GLN A 4 19.64 -14.73 12.29
C GLN A 4 18.13 -14.84 12.45
N LEU A 5 17.69 -15.66 13.43
CA LEU A 5 16.32 -15.76 13.88
C LEU A 5 15.91 -14.40 14.45
N PHE A 6 15.53 -13.47 13.58
CA PHE A 6 14.75 -12.32 13.98
C PHE A 6 13.38 -12.88 14.39
N VAL A 7 13.06 -12.74 15.67
CA VAL A 7 11.72 -12.99 16.19
C VAL A 7 10.81 -11.97 15.53
N PHE A 8 10.17 -12.39 14.43
CA PHE A 8 9.20 -11.58 13.71
C PHE A 8 8.01 -11.33 14.63
N PHE A 9 7.89 -10.09 15.13
CA PHE A 9 6.58 -9.59 15.48
C PHE A 9 5.82 -9.47 14.16
N LEU A 10 5.00 -10.48 13.86
CA LEU A 10 3.94 -10.38 12.88
C LEU A 10 3.14 -9.13 13.26
N ILE A 11 3.40 -8.03 12.55
CA ILE A 11 2.45 -6.93 12.49
C ILE A 11 1.26 -7.55 11.78
N ALA A 12 0.31 -8.05 12.56
CA ALA A 12 -1.03 -8.30 12.10
C ALA A 12 -1.58 -6.93 11.69
N THR A 13 -1.27 -6.50 10.46
CA THR A 13 -2.18 -5.66 9.71
C THR A 13 -3.43 -6.52 9.58
N THR A 14 -4.28 -6.38 10.59
CA THR A 14 -5.66 -6.81 10.55
C THR A 14 -6.23 -6.17 9.30
N ILE A 15 -6.30 -6.92 8.20
CA ILE A 15 -7.26 -6.66 7.14
C ILE A 15 -8.60 -6.74 7.89
N SER A 16 -9.09 -5.57 8.29
CA SER A 16 -10.36 -5.43 9.00
C SER A 16 -11.46 -5.75 7.99
N ILE A 17 -11.68 -7.04 7.75
CA ILE A 17 -12.90 -7.53 7.13
C ILE A 17 -13.95 -7.42 8.23
N LEU A 18 -14.73 -6.34 8.18
CA LEU A 18 -16.01 -6.27 8.88
C LEU A 18 -16.91 -7.34 8.26
N SER A 19 -16.87 -8.56 8.78
CA SER A 19 -17.91 -9.55 8.52
C SER A 19 -19.21 -9.05 9.14
N PRO A 20 -20.34 -8.97 8.41
CA PRO A 20 -21.61 -8.68 9.04
C PRO A 20 -21.95 -9.80 10.03
N SER A 21 -22.08 -9.42 11.30
CA SER A 21 -22.63 -10.28 12.34
C SER A 21 -24.09 -10.58 11.99
N LEU A 22 -24.35 -11.79 11.50
CA LEU A 22 -25.69 -12.34 11.38
C LEU A 22 -26.25 -12.54 12.80
N LYS A 23 -26.93 -11.51 13.33
CA LYS A 23 -27.82 -11.66 14.47
C LYS A 23 -29.07 -12.40 14.00
N ALA A 24 -29.16 -13.69 14.32
CA ALA A 24 -30.40 -14.43 14.27
C ALA A 24 -31.40 -13.75 15.24
N THR A 25 -32.50 -13.24 14.69
CA THR A 25 -33.65 -12.71 15.44
C THR A 25 -34.74 -13.78 15.43
N PRO A 26 -35.44 -14.04 16.56
CA PRO A 26 -36.39 -15.13 16.64
C PRO A 26 -37.68 -14.84 15.86
N ARG A 27 -38.22 -15.95 15.34
CA ARG A 27 -39.42 -16.09 14.53
C ARG A 27 -40.67 -15.66 15.32
N GLY A 28 -41.34 -14.61 14.85
CA GLY A 28 -42.70 -14.24 15.27
C GLY A 28 -43.63 -14.30 14.06
N GLU A 29 -44.63 -15.18 14.11
CA GLU A 29 -45.73 -15.26 13.14
C GLU A 29 -46.73 -14.12 13.37
N SER A 30 -47.11 -13.39 12.31
CA SER A 30 -48.51 -13.00 12.06
C SER A 30 -48.71 -12.34 10.68
N LYS A 31 -49.53 -13.01 9.87
CA LYS A 31 -50.54 -12.58 8.88
C LYS A 31 -50.45 -11.20 8.18
N SER A 32 -50.30 -11.28 6.85
CA SER A 32 -51.15 -10.70 5.79
C SER A 32 -51.46 -9.20 5.77
N ALA A 33 -50.88 -8.48 4.81
CA ALA A 33 -51.63 -7.69 3.81
C ALA A 33 -50.69 -7.29 2.65
N ALA A 34 -51.18 -7.48 1.43
CA ALA A 34 -50.50 -7.13 0.20
C ALA A 34 -50.22 -5.62 0.10
N SER A 35 -48.97 -5.26 -0.16
CA SER A 35 -48.61 -3.96 -0.73
C SER A 35 -47.44 -4.22 -1.68
N GLU A 36 -47.78 -4.27 -2.95
CA GLU A 36 -46.90 -4.36 -4.10
C GLU A 36 -46.09 -3.06 -4.17
N LYS A 37 -44.99 -3.01 -3.40
CA LYS A 37 -43.94 -2.01 -3.56
C LYS A 37 -42.97 -2.54 -4.58
N THR A 38 -43.06 -1.99 -5.78
CA THR A 38 -42.07 -2.05 -6.84
C THR A 38 -40.70 -1.79 -6.22
N ASN A 39 -39.93 -2.86 -6.06
CA ASN A 39 -38.53 -2.79 -5.67
C ASN A 39 -37.79 -2.29 -6.92
N GLU A 40 -37.80 -0.98 -7.13
CA GLU A 40 -36.80 -0.32 -7.95
C GLU A 40 -35.46 -0.61 -7.30
N ARG A 41 -34.86 -1.71 -7.74
CA ARG A 41 -33.45 -1.98 -7.64
C ARG A 41 -32.81 -0.85 -8.46
N SER A 42 -32.54 0.26 -7.81
CA SER A 42 -31.71 1.32 -8.35
C SER A 42 -30.38 0.68 -8.70
N SER A 43 -30.25 0.30 -9.97
CA SER A 43 -28.95 0.03 -10.57
C SER A 43 -28.07 1.20 -10.18
N PRO A 44 -26.91 0.97 -9.51
CA PRO A 44 -26.01 2.06 -9.25
C PRO A 44 -25.75 2.72 -10.61
N SER A 45 -26.00 4.04 -10.66
CA SER A 45 -25.48 4.91 -11.71
C SER A 45 -24.06 4.44 -12.03
N PRO A 46 -23.64 4.34 -13.31
CA PRO A 46 -22.24 4.09 -13.61
C PRO A 46 -21.45 5.18 -12.89
N GLU A 47 -20.83 4.84 -11.76
CA GLU A 47 -19.91 5.72 -11.07
C GLU A 47 -18.85 5.99 -12.12
N THR A 48 -18.82 7.24 -12.60
CA THR A 48 -17.75 7.72 -13.46
C THR A 48 -16.45 7.39 -12.72
N GLY A 49 -15.63 6.51 -13.31
CA GLY A 49 -14.32 6.19 -12.74
C GLY A 49 -13.47 7.45 -12.57
N GLY A 50 -12.33 7.33 -11.90
CA GLY A 50 -11.51 8.48 -11.54
C GLY A 50 -11.05 8.42 -10.09
N ILE A 51 -10.45 9.52 -9.64
CA ILE A 51 -10.11 9.73 -8.23
C ILE A 51 -11.27 10.43 -7.53
N HIS A 52 -11.71 9.88 -6.40
CA HIS A 52 -12.72 10.46 -5.52
C HIS A 52 -12.12 10.76 -4.14
N GLU A 53 -12.09 12.04 -3.77
CA GLU A 53 -11.44 12.52 -2.54
C GLU A 53 -12.46 12.76 -1.43
N VAL A 54 -12.34 12.03 -0.32
CA VAL A 54 -13.19 12.15 0.88
C VAL A 54 -12.36 12.75 2.01
N ILE A 55 -12.22 14.07 2.00
CA ILE A 55 -11.36 14.81 2.92
C ILE A 55 -12.20 15.64 3.90
N PRO A 56 -12.21 15.31 5.22
CA PRO A 56 -12.90 16.14 6.21
C PRO A 56 -12.37 17.58 6.21
N ASP A 57 -13.25 18.57 6.38
CA ASP A 57 -12.91 19.99 6.24
C ASP A 57 -11.69 20.43 7.05
N LYS A 58 -11.57 19.94 8.29
CA LYS A 58 -10.43 20.22 9.18
C LYS A 58 -9.07 19.75 8.66
N TYR A 59 -9.04 18.87 7.66
CA TYR A 59 -7.81 18.33 7.07
C TYR A 59 -7.58 18.81 5.64
N LYS A 60 -8.52 19.54 5.01
CA LYS A 60 -8.43 19.95 3.61
C LYS A 60 -7.17 20.73 3.28
N SER A 61 -6.85 21.79 4.03
CA SER A 61 -5.66 22.62 3.77
C SER A 61 -4.39 21.78 3.75
N ARG A 62 -4.23 20.92 4.75
CA ARG A 62 -3.05 20.06 4.89
C ARG A 62 -2.98 19.00 3.78
N TYR A 63 -4.12 18.41 3.44
CA TYR A 63 -4.20 17.46 2.33
C TYR A 63 -3.78 18.11 1.00
N GLU A 64 -4.25 19.32 0.71
CA GLU A 64 -3.87 20.05 -0.50
C GLU A 64 -2.37 20.37 -0.53
N GLU A 65 -1.75 20.67 0.61
CA GLU A 65 -0.29 20.82 0.70
C GLU A 65 0.45 19.51 0.34
N TRP A 66 0.01 18.38 0.90
CA TRP A 66 0.60 17.07 0.60
C TRP A 66 0.41 16.66 -0.87
N LYS A 67 -0.80 16.89 -1.41
CA LYS A 67 -1.13 16.62 -2.79
C LYS A 67 -0.34 17.52 -3.74
N SER A 68 -0.22 18.81 -3.43
CA SER A 68 0.59 19.76 -4.19
C SER A 68 2.07 19.34 -4.22
N GLU A 69 2.63 18.89 -3.09
CA GLU A 69 3.99 18.36 -3.04
C GLU A 69 4.14 17.09 -3.91
N PHE A 70 3.19 16.16 -3.84
CA PHE A 70 3.20 14.96 -4.68
C PHE A 70 3.15 15.32 -6.18
N LEU A 71 2.22 16.20 -6.56
CA LEU A 71 2.04 16.70 -7.93
C LEU A 71 3.12 17.69 -8.39
N SER A 72 4.10 18.03 -7.55
CA SER A 72 5.22 18.89 -7.95
C SER A 72 6.21 18.17 -8.87
N THR A 73 6.18 16.83 -8.91
CA THR A 73 7.05 15.97 -9.72
C THR A 73 6.34 15.44 -10.96
N ASP A 74 7.10 15.12 -12.00
CA ASP A 74 6.51 14.56 -13.23
C ASP A 74 5.99 13.14 -13.00
N ILE A 75 6.72 12.31 -12.23
CA ILE A 75 6.21 11.00 -11.79
C ILE A 75 4.92 11.12 -10.97
N GLY A 76 4.84 12.05 -10.01
CA GLY A 76 3.63 12.22 -9.20
C GLY A 76 2.42 12.65 -10.03
N LYS A 77 2.61 13.59 -10.98
CA LYS A 77 1.57 13.96 -11.95
C LYS A 77 1.14 12.78 -12.81
N ALA A 78 2.09 12.02 -13.34
CA ALA A 78 1.79 10.86 -14.19
C ALA A 78 1.01 9.77 -13.42
N GLN A 79 1.39 9.49 -12.18
CA GLN A 79 0.67 8.54 -11.32
C GLN A 79 -0.74 9.03 -10.99
N TRP A 80 -0.90 10.33 -10.69
CA TRP A 80 -2.22 10.90 -10.47
C TRP A 80 -3.09 10.82 -11.72
N GLU A 81 -2.53 11.20 -12.86
CA GLU A 81 -3.22 11.25 -14.15
C GLU A 81 -3.67 9.87 -14.66
N MET A 82 -2.89 8.83 -14.34
CA MET A 82 -3.25 7.44 -14.65
C MET A 82 -4.61 7.04 -14.06
N TYR A 83 -5.00 7.65 -12.93
CA TYR A 83 -6.21 7.30 -12.20
C TYR A 83 -7.26 8.39 -12.20
N SER A 84 -6.91 9.67 -12.36
CA SER A 84 -7.84 10.81 -12.31
C SER A 84 -8.96 10.72 -13.35
N HIS A 85 -8.64 10.22 -14.55
CA HIS A 85 -9.55 10.10 -15.68
C HIS A 85 -9.78 8.63 -16.09
N HIS A 86 -9.49 7.66 -15.19
CA HIS A 86 -9.61 6.25 -15.54
C HIS A 86 -11.08 5.87 -15.75
N PRO A 87 -11.49 5.37 -16.93
CA PRO A 87 -12.90 5.26 -17.29
C PRO A 87 -13.68 4.22 -16.47
N ARG A 88 -12.98 3.28 -15.82
CA ARG A 88 -13.57 2.11 -15.17
C ARG A 88 -13.13 1.84 -13.72
N LEU A 89 -12.10 2.55 -13.25
CA LEU A 89 -11.52 2.32 -11.92
C LEU A 89 -11.88 3.52 -11.06
N THR A 90 -12.51 3.28 -9.93
CA THR A 90 -12.73 4.30 -8.91
C THR A 90 -11.67 4.17 -7.82
N LEU A 91 -10.79 5.16 -7.72
CA LEU A 91 -9.80 5.27 -6.65
C LEU A 91 -10.31 6.26 -5.60
N THR A 92 -10.70 5.77 -4.43
CA THR A 92 -11.10 6.65 -3.32
C THR A 92 -9.91 7.00 -2.44
N ILE A 93 -9.65 8.28 -2.20
CA ILE A 93 -8.64 8.75 -1.24
C ILE A 93 -9.37 9.35 -0.03
N ILE A 94 -9.08 8.85 1.17
CA ILE A 94 -9.74 9.28 2.41
C ILE A 94 -8.69 9.74 3.41
N VAL A 95 -8.92 10.87 4.09
CA VAL A 95 -8.15 11.23 5.29
C VAL A 95 -8.96 10.88 6.53
N ALA A 96 -8.46 9.94 7.34
CA ALA A 96 -9.16 9.46 8.52
C ALA A 96 -8.20 9.11 9.66
N ASN A 97 -8.68 9.31 10.89
CA ASN A 97 -8.00 8.78 12.07
C ASN A 97 -8.53 7.36 12.34
N THR A 98 -7.76 6.35 11.95
CA THR A 98 -8.10 4.93 12.15
C THR A 98 -7.47 4.34 13.42
N GLY A 99 -6.89 5.17 14.29
CA GLY A 99 -6.20 4.77 15.52
C GLY A 99 -4.85 4.11 15.30
N LYS A 100 -4.78 3.09 14.42
CA LYS A 100 -3.54 2.36 14.09
C LYS A 100 -2.67 3.04 13.04
N SER A 101 -3.17 4.06 12.34
CA SER A 101 -2.51 4.65 11.17
C SER A 101 -2.46 6.18 11.20
N THR A 102 -2.44 6.82 12.37
CA THR A 102 -2.42 8.29 12.48
C THR A 102 -1.30 8.92 11.62
N ASN A 103 -0.13 8.28 11.62
CA ASN A 103 1.08 8.75 10.93
C ASN A 103 1.39 7.93 9.67
N GLY A 104 0.53 6.97 9.32
CA GLY A 104 0.75 6.05 8.21
C GLY A 104 -0.31 6.23 7.13
N ALA A 105 -0.23 5.39 6.11
CA ALA A 105 -1.30 5.20 5.14
C ALA A 105 -1.53 3.70 4.91
N GLY A 106 -2.54 3.38 4.13
CA GLY A 106 -2.77 2.03 3.67
C GLY A 106 -3.78 1.96 2.54
N THR A 107 -3.56 1.00 1.65
CA THR A 107 -4.41 0.75 0.48
C THR A 107 -5.18 -0.57 0.64
N GLY A 108 -6.45 -0.57 0.28
CA GLY A 108 -7.30 -1.75 0.38
C GLY A 108 -8.68 -1.57 -0.21
N LYS A 109 -9.65 -2.35 0.29
CA LYS A 109 -11.05 -2.38 -0.17
C LYS A 109 -11.17 -2.59 -1.68
N TYR A 110 -10.31 -3.45 -2.21
CA TYR A 110 -10.26 -3.77 -3.62
C TYR A 110 -11.55 -4.44 -4.09
N LYS A 111 -12.00 -4.10 -5.30
CA LYS A 111 -13.08 -4.80 -5.99
C LYS A 111 -12.67 -5.04 -7.43
N TRP A 112 -13.07 -6.19 -7.94
CA TRP A 112 -12.89 -6.57 -9.34
C TRP A 112 -14.26 -6.73 -10.00
N ASN A 113 -14.30 -6.62 -11.32
CA ASN A 113 -15.48 -6.94 -12.13
C ASN A 113 -15.48 -8.44 -12.53
N ASP A 114 -16.53 -8.86 -13.24
CA ASP A 114 -16.68 -10.25 -13.71
C ASP A 114 -15.57 -10.70 -14.69
N ALA A 115 -14.80 -9.76 -15.25
CA ALA A 115 -13.64 -10.05 -16.09
C ALA A 115 -12.33 -10.18 -15.29
N GLY A 116 -12.37 -10.04 -13.97
CA GLY A 116 -11.19 -10.07 -13.09
C GLY A 116 -10.34 -8.79 -13.15
N GLU A 117 -10.89 -7.68 -13.65
CA GLU A 117 -10.20 -6.39 -13.70
C GLU A 117 -10.51 -5.57 -12.44
N LEU A 118 -9.50 -4.92 -11.86
CA LEU A 118 -9.68 -4.04 -10.71
C LEU A 118 -10.56 -2.82 -11.10
N VAL A 119 -11.68 -2.63 -10.41
CA VAL A 119 -12.65 -1.53 -10.64
C VAL A 119 -12.80 -0.59 -9.44
N SER A 120 -12.33 -0.97 -8.26
CA SER A 120 -12.33 -0.08 -7.09
C SER A 120 -11.13 -0.34 -6.19
N ALA A 121 -10.56 0.74 -5.64
CA ALA A 121 -9.58 0.68 -4.56
C ALA A 121 -9.76 1.87 -3.61
N THR A 122 -9.26 1.77 -2.39
CA THR A 122 -9.27 2.86 -1.41
C THR A 122 -7.89 3.05 -0.80
N ILE A 123 -7.37 4.28 -0.89
CA ILE A 123 -6.23 4.75 -0.11
C ILE A 123 -6.76 5.47 1.12
N VAL A 124 -6.29 5.07 2.30
CA VAL A 124 -6.58 5.75 3.57
C VAL A 124 -5.30 6.40 4.06
N LEU A 125 -5.34 7.73 4.19
CA LEU A 125 -4.26 8.56 4.69
C LEU A 125 -4.52 8.89 6.17
N GLY A 126 -3.48 8.73 6.98
CA GLY A 126 -3.46 9.18 8.36
C GLY A 126 -3.58 10.71 8.47
N THR A 127 -4.06 11.18 9.63
CA THR A 127 -4.26 12.61 9.86
C THR A 127 -2.96 13.39 10.10
N GLN A 128 -1.85 12.69 10.35
CA GLN A 128 -0.49 13.22 10.57
C GLN A 128 0.49 12.52 9.61
N LEU A 129 0.10 12.41 8.34
CA LEU A 129 0.88 11.68 7.32
C LEU A 129 2.29 12.25 7.13
N ASP A 130 2.45 13.54 7.39
CA ASP A 130 3.68 14.31 7.38
C ASP A 130 4.61 14.06 8.57
N GLU A 131 4.20 13.22 9.52
CA GLU A 131 5.00 12.87 10.70
C GLU A 131 5.30 11.37 10.75
N GLY A 132 6.33 11.00 11.51
CA GLY A 132 6.66 9.62 11.85
C GLY A 132 7.29 8.82 10.72
N TYR A 133 8.45 8.23 11.02
CA TYR A 133 9.19 7.37 10.10
C TYR A 133 9.01 5.90 10.46
N PRO A 134 8.73 5.04 9.47
CA PRO A 134 8.69 3.60 9.70
C PRO A 134 10.11 3.01 9.89
N SER A 135 10.18 1.75 10.29
CA SER A 135 11.44 1.01 10.44
C SER A 135 12.14 0.80 9.09
N SER A 136 13.47 0.97 9.06
CA SER A 136 14.31 0.73 7.88
C SER A 136 14.27 -0.71 7.37
N VAL A 137 13.91 -1.68 8.22
CA VAL A 137 13.84 -3.11 7.83
C VAL A 137 12.83 -3.32 6.71
N TYR A 138 11.70 -2.62 6.80
CA TYR A 138 10.59 -2.82 5.88
C TYR A 138 10.33 -1.63 4.96
N TYR A 139 10.82 -0.45 5.34
CA TYR A 139 10.59 0.79 4.62
C TYR A 139 11.92 1.52 4.38
N PRO A 140 12.84 0.94 3.58
CA PRO A 140 14.18 1.48 3.36
C PRO A 140 14.18 2.87 2.70
N VAL A 141 13.11 3.23 1.97
CA VAL A 141 12.99 4.51 1.27
C VAL A 141 12.42 5.57 2.19
N MET A 142 11.27 5.31 2.82
CA MET A 142 10.67 6.28 3.74
C MET A 142 11.56 6.55 4.95
N ASN A 143 12.16 5.51 5.54
CA ASN A 143 13.09 5.69 6.67
C ASN A 143 14.31 6.54 6.27
N ALA A 144 14.74 6.49 5.01
CA ALA A 144 15.93 7.22 4.58
C ALA A 144 15.79 8.74 4.68
N LEU A 145 14.57 9.26 4.74
CA LEU A 145 14.25 10.69 4.85
C LEU A 145 14.51 11.28 6.24
N GLU A 146 14.40 10.49 7.32
CA GLU A 146 14.51 10.96 8.72
C GLU A 146 15.74 11.86 9.00
N PRO A 147 16.98 11.49 8.57
CA PRO A 147 18.16 12.32 8.85
C PRO A 147 18.21 13.64 8.06
N PHE A 148 17.37 13.79 7.04
CA PHE A 148 17.30 15.00 6.21
C PHE A 148 16.27 15.98 6.76
N GLU A 149 15.16 15.49 7.32
CA GLU A 149 14.20 16.35 8.02
C GLU A 149 14.81 16.96 9.29
N SER A 150 15.53 16.15 10.08
CA SER A 150 16.23 16.65 11.28
C SER A 150 17.27 17.75 10.99
N ARG A 151 17.71 17.86 9.72
CA ARG A 151 18.61 18.91 9.22
C ARG A 151 17.89 20.01 8.45
N GLN A 152 16.56 20.01 8.44
CA GLN A 152 15.70 20.95 7.70
C GLN A 152 15.98 20.97 6.19
N LEU A 153 16.45 19.84 5.63
CA LEU A 153 16.70 19.69 4.19
C LEU A 153 15.44 19.25 3.42
N ILE A 154 14.50 18.63 4.13
CA ILE A 154 13.16 18.27 3.65
C ILE A 154 12.16 18.64 4.73
N GLY A 155 10.91 18.94 4.33
CA GLY A 155 9.80 19.14 5.26
C GLY A 155 8.87 17.93 5.31
N GLY A 156 7.94 17.93 6.27
CA GLY A 156 6.93 16.87 6.41
C GLY A 156 6.04 16.69 5.17
N SER A 157 5.86 17.72 4.33
CA SER A 157 5.15 17.59 3.04
C SER A 157 5.81 16.55 2.13
N VAL A 158 7.14 16.50 2.10
CA VAL A 158 7.91 15.52 1.30
C VAL A 158 7.67 14.11 1.82
N LEU A 159 7.64 13.91 3.15
CA LEU A 159 7.32 12.63 3.75
C LEU A 159 5.89 12.19 3.42
N ALA A 160 4.91 13.10 3.55
CA ALA A 160 3.52 12.83 3.21
C ALA A 160 3.35 12.46 1.73
N ALA A 161 3.96 13.22 0.83
CA ALA A 161 3.95 12.93 -0.61
C ALA A 161 4.63 11.60 -0.95
N THR A 162 5.72 11.27 -0.24
CA THR A 162 6.41 9.96 -0.39
C THR A 162 5.50 8.81 0.04
N LYS A 163 4.75 8.97 1.14
CA LYS A 163 3.74 8.00 1.58
C LYS A 163 2.59 7.88 0.58
N ILE A 164 2.11 8.99 0.02
CA ILE A 164 1.09 8.95 -1.06
C ILE A 164 1.62 8.16 -2.26
N ALA A 165 2.85 8.43 -2.71
CA ALA A 165 3.49 7.68 -3.79
C ALA A 165 3.56 6.18 -3.46
N HIS A 166 3.92 5.80 -2.23
CA HIS A 166 3.92 4.40 -1.80
C HIS A 166 2.55 3.74 -1.98
N GLU A 167 1.47 4.40 -1.55
CA GLU A 167 0.11 3.87 -1.68
C GLU A 167 -0.35 3.73 -3.14
N PHE A 168 0.01 4.68 -4.01
CA PHE A 168 -0.22 4.52 -5.45
C PHE A 168 0.53 3.30 -6.00
N GLY A 169 1.71 2.99 -5.46
CA GLY A 169 2.45 1.76 -5.78
C GLY A 169 1.65 0.50 -5.46
N HIS A 170 0.92 0.46 -4.34
CA HIS A 170 0.03 -0.66 -4.03
C HIS A 170 -1.14 -0.78 -5.01
N VAL A 171 -1.75 0.35 -5.41
CA VAL A 171 -2.82 0.35 -6.43
C VAL A 171 -2.29 -0.18 -7.77
N MET A 172 -1.08 0.20 -8.18
CA MET A 172 -0.45 -0.30 -9.41
C MET A 172 -0.14 -1.81 -9.32
N LYS A 173 0.32 -2.29 -8.16
CA LYS A 173 0.59 -3.71 -7.96
C LYS A 173 -0.71 -4.53 -8.01
N ILE A 174 -1.75 -4.07 -7.33
CA ILE A 174 -3.00 -4.84 -7.25
C ILE A 174 -3.79 -4.81 -8.56
N SER A 175 -3.65 -3.78 -9.40
CA SER A 175 -4.27 -3.72 -10.72
C SER A 175 -3.70 -4.75 -11.71
N THR A 176 -2.48 -5.25 -11.45
CA THR A 176 -1.83 -6.30 -12.25
C THR A 176 -1.83 -7.67 -11.57
N THR A 177 -2.34 -7.76 -10.34
CA THR A 177 -2.46 -9.03 -9.61
C THR A 177 -3.77 -9.71 -9.99
N PRO A 178 -3.75 -10.98 -10.44
CA PRO A 178 -4.97 -11.75 -10.69
C PRO A 178 -5.88 -11.80 -9.46
N GLU A 179 -7.19 -11.56 -9.66
CA GLU A 179 -8.18 -11.53 -8.58
C GLU A 179 -8.18 -12.85 -7.78
N ASP A 180 -8.18 -13.98 -8.48
CA ASP A 180 -8.20 -15.32 -7.89
C ASP A 180 -6.98 -15.57 -7.00
N LEU A 181 -5.80 -15.13 -7.43
CA LEU A 181 -4.58 -15.20 -6.63
C LEU A 181 -4.68 -14.33 -5.38
N TYR A 182 -5.17 -13.09 -5.49
CA TYR A 182 -5.35 -12.22 -4.33
C TYR A 182 -6.29 -12.85 -3.29
N HIS A 183 -7.47 -13.31 -3.70
CA HIS A 183 -8.42 -13.95 -2.78
C HIS A 183 -7.86 -15.22 -2.17
N LEU A 184 -7.12 -16.02 -2.94
CA LEU A 184 -6.43 -17.21 -2.44
C LEU A 184 -5.42 -16.85 -1.35
N GLN A 185 -4.62 -15.80 -1.55
CA GLN A 185 -3.67 -15.32 -0.54
C GLN A 185 -4.38 -14.84 0.73
N VAL A 186 -5.44 -14.01 0.60
CA VAL A 186 -6.24 -13.54 1.75
C VAL A 186 -6.83 -14.72 2.54
N GLN A 187 -7.29 -15.76 1.85
CA GLN A 187 -7.85 -16.95 2.48
C GLN A 187 -6.79 -17.82 3.18
N LEU A 188 -5.62 -18.01 2.56
CA LEU A 188 -4.64 -19.01 3.00
C LEU A 188 -3.60 -18.44 3.99
N VAL A 189 -3.31 -17.14 3.98
CA VAL A 189 -2.36 -16.52 4.93
C VAL A 189 -2.74 -16.79 6.40
N PRO A 190 -4.01 -16.61 6.84
CA PRO A 190 -4.40 -16.94 8.21
C PRO A 190 -4.24 -18.41 8.57
N VAL A 191 -4.50 -19.31 7.61
CA VAL A 191 -4.33 -20.76 7.79
C VAL A 191 -2.87 -21.12 7.96
N TYR A 192 -2.00 -20.56 7.11
CA TYR A 192 -0.55 -20.71 7.22
C TYR A 192 -0.07 -20.26 8.60
N ASN A 193 -0.43 -19.04 9.02
CA ASN A 193 0.02 -18.46 10.28
C ASN A 193 -0.45 -19.29 11.49
N LYS A 194 -1.68 -19.81 11.46
CA LYS A 194 -2.19 -20.70 12.50
C LYS A 194 -1.33 -21.96 12.63
N ILE A 195 -1.00 -22.62 11.51
CA ILE A 195 -0.16 -23.83 11.51
C ILE A 195 1.24 -23.49 12.01
N PHE A 196 1.85 -22.43 11.47
CA PHE A 196 3.19 -21.96 11.83
C PHE A 196 3.34 -21.66 13.33
N LEU A 197 2.35 -21.00 13.94
CA LEU A 197 2.35 -20.77 15.37
C LEU A 197 2.17 -22.07 16.16
N SER A 198 1.28 -22.94 15.73
CA SER A 198 0.97 -24.20 16.44
C SER A 198 2.08 -25.26 16.34
N ASN A 199 2.91 -25.21 15.30
CA ASN A 199 3.94 -26.21 15.04
C ASN A 199 5.33 -25.80 15.60
N GLY A 200 5.38 -24.78 16.45
CA GLY A 200 6.63 -24.29 17.04
C GLY A 200 7.53 -23.55 16.05
N TYR A 201 6.94 -22.82 15.10
CA TYR A 201 7.65 -22.05 14.07
C TYR A 201 8.49 -22.90 13.11
N ASN A 202 8.11 -24.17 12.90
CA ASN A 202 8.79 -25.04 11.94
C ASN A 202 8.35 -24.70 10.51
N VAL A 203 9.16 -23.87 9.83
CA VAL A 203 8.94 -23.48 8.42
C VAL A 203 9.02 -24.63 7.43
N ASN A 204 9.58 -25.79 7.81
CA ASN A 204 9.71 -26.97 6.96
C ASN A 204 8.55 -27.96 7.09
N ASP A 205 7.51 -27.64 7.87
CA ASP A 205 6.27 -28.44 7.91
C ASP A 205 5.69 -28.55 6.49
N PRO A 206 5.47 -29.78 5.96
CA PRO A 206 5.00 -29.97 4.59
C PRO A 206 3.71 -29.21 4.27
N ARG A 207 2.84 -29.02 5.26
CA ARG A 207 1.59 -28.25 5.09
C ARG A 207 1.87 -26.78 4.82
N LEU A 208 2.86 -26.18 5.49
CA LEU A 208 3.27 -24.80 5.25
C LEU A 208 3.91 -24.63 3.88
N VAL A 209 4.79 -25.56 3.50
CA VAL A 209 5.43 -25.58 2.18
C VAL A 209 4.38 -25.64 1.07
N ASP A 210 3.40 -26.53 1.20
CA ASP A 210 2.29 -26.65 0.23
C ASP A 210 1.44 -25.38 0.16
N LEU A 211 1.12 -24.76 1.31
CA LEU A 211 0.38 -23.50 1.35
C LEU A 211 1.16 -22.36 0.70
N ALA A 212 2.45 -22.22 1.00
CA ALA A 212 3.31 -21.21 0.39
C ALA A 212 3.39 -21.38 -1.13
N LYS A 213 3.54 -22.62 -1.61
CA LYS A 213 3.55 -22.92 -3.05
C LYS A 213 2.24 -22.50 -3.73
N LYS A 214 1.08 -22.73 -3.10
CA LYS A 214 -0.23 -22.33 -3.64
C LYS A 214 -0.40 -20.81 -3.71
N MET A 215 0.09 -20.09 -2.70
CA MET A 215 -0.04 -18.62 -2.64
C MET A 215 1.02 -17.88 -3.49
N GLY A 216 2.04 -18.59 -3.98
CA GLY A 216 3.20 -17.99 -4.66
C GLY A 216 4.28 -17.47 -3.72
N GLY A 217 4.22 -17.80 -2.43
CA GLY A 217 5.16 -17.37 -1.40
C GLY A 217 4.60 -17.62 0.00
N ASN A 218 5.47 -17.60 1.01
CA ASN A 218 4.99 -17.59 2.40
C ASN A 218 4.49 -16.18 2.80
N PRO A 219 3.72 -16.04 3.89
CA PRO A 219 3.14 -14.75 4.28
C PRO A 219 4.13 -13.59 4.42
N VAL A 220 5.37 -13.86 4.87
CA VAL A 220 6.41 -12.83 5.00
C VAL A 220 6.86 -12.36 3.62
N GLN A 221 7.15 -13.29 2.71
CA GLN A 221 7.55 -12.97 1.34
C GLN A 221 6.46 -12.19 0.59
N LEU A 222 5.20 -12.61 0.72
CA LEU A 222 4.08 -11.92 0.08
C LEU A 222 3.90 -10.50 0.60
N TRP A 223 4.14 -10.32 1.90
CA TRP A 223 4.09 -9.02 2.52
C TRP A 223 5.27 -8.15 2.06
N GLU A 224 6.49 -8.66 2.10
CA GLU A 224 7.70 -7.97 1.65
C GLU A 224 7.59 -7.55 0.18
N ASP A 225 7.14 -8.44 -0.71
CA ASP A 225 6.96 -8.11 -2.13
C ASP A 225 6.03 -6.92 -2.33
N ARG A 226 4.91 -6.88 -1.58
CA ARG A 226 3.91 -5.80 -1.64
C ARG A 226 4.47 -4.48 -1.11
N GLU A 227 5.10 -4.51 0.07
CA GLU A 227 5.64 -3.29 0.70
C GLU A 227 6.83 -2.73 -0.09
N TYR A 228 7.75 -3.59 -0.55
CA TYR A 228 8.88 -3.14 -1.37
C TYR A 228 8.46 -2.68 -2.76
N TRP A 229 7.30 -3.11 -3.27
CA TRP A 229 6.71 -2.50 -4.46
C TRP A 229 6.26 -1.05 -4.19
N GLY A 230 5.61 -0.82 -3.05
CA GLY A 230 5.26 0.53 -2.60
C GLY A 230 6.50 1.41 -2.39
N GLU A 231 7.53 0.90 -1.70
CA GLU A 231 8.77 1.63 -1.46
C GLU A 231 9.52 1.96 -2.74
N ALA A 232 9.59 1.02 -3.68
CA ALA A 232 10.17 1.26 -5.00
C ALA A 232 9.41 2.40 -5.71
N ASN A 233 8.07 2.38 -5.68
CA ASN A 233 7.27 3.46 -6.24
C ASN A 233 7.48 4.82 -5.54
N ALA A 234 7.69 4.82 -4.22
CA ALA A 234 8.06 6.00 -3.46
C ALA A 234 9.45 6.53 -3.84
N MET A 235 10.40 5.65 -4.16
CA MET A 235 11.74 6.02 -4.65
C MET A 235 11.67 6.71 -6.01
N LEU A 236 10.75 6.30 -6.90
CA LEU A 236 10.50 6.99 -8.18
C LEU A 236 10.09 8.46 -7.96
N PHE A 237 9.16 8.71 -7.04
CA PHE A 237 8.77 10.08 -6.68
C PHE A 237 9.97 10.86 -6.11
N LEU A 238 10.69 10.30 -5.14
CA LEU A 238 11.81 10.98 -4.49
C LEU A 238 12.93 11.33 -5.47
N ARG A 239 13.21 10.43 -6.42
CA ARG A 239 14.22 10.62 -7.47
C ARG A 239 13.98 11.93 -8.22
N ASP A 240 12.76 12.14 -8.71
CA ASP A 240 12.37 13.36 -9.41
C ASP A 240 12.39 14.56 -8.44
N ARG A 241 11.84 14.36 -7.23
CA ARG A 241 11.70 15.45 -6.25
C ARG A 241 13.02 16.05 -5.81
N VAL A 242 14.03 15.21 -5.59
CA VAL A 242 15.32 15.64 -5.04
C VAL A 242 16.42 15.72 -6.10
N GLU A 243 16.10 15.58 -7.39
CA GLU A 243 17.08 15.52 -8.49
C GLU A 243 18.12 16.65 -8.42
N LYS A 244 17.66 17.87 -8.14
CA LYS A 244 18.48 19.10 -8.10
C LYS A 244 19.02 19.44 -6.71
N GLU A 245 18.71 18.62 -5.71
CA GLU A 245 19.09 18.88 -4.33
C GLU A 245 20.54 18.45 -4.06
N LYS A 246 21.29 19.27 -3.31
CA LYS A 246 22.69 18.98 -2.95
C LYS A 246 22.86 17.69 -2.15
N PHE A 247 21.79 17.19 -1.54
CA PHE A 247 21.79 15.99 -0.72
C PHE A 247 21.30 14.74 -1.46
N HIS A 248 20.92 14.86 -2.74
CA HIS A 248 20.41 13.76 -3.58
C HIS A 248 21.25 12.48 -3.46
N CYS A 249 22.55 12.54 -3.76
CA CYS A 249 23.42 11.36 -3.70
C CYS A 249 23.48 10.73 -2.30
N ARG A 250 23.42 11.55 -1.25
CA ARG A 250 23.50 11.08 0.13
C ARG A 250 22.23 10.35 0.53
N LEU A 251 21.07 10.84 0.10
CA LEU A 251 19.78 10.18 0.29
C LEU A 251 19.78 8.83 -0.41
N PHE A 252 20.13 8.79 -1.70
CA PHE A 252 20.12 7.55 -2.48
C PHE A 252 21.16 6.53 -2.00
N ALA A 253 22.32 6.97 -1.49
CA ALA A 253 23.29 6.08 -0.84
C ALA A 253 22.79 5.54 0.51
N LYS A 254 21.92 6.25 1.23
CA LYS A 254 21.26 5.70 2.44
C LYS A 254 20.19 4.68 2.05
N ILE A 255 19.38 4.96 1.04
CA ILE A 255 18.39 4.01 0.50
C ILE A 255 19.09 2.72 0.05
N LYS A 256 20.14 2.84 -0.79
CA LYS A 256 20.91 1.68 -1.30
C LYS A 256 21.37 0.78 -0.17
N ARG A 257 22.03 1.35 0.85
CA ARG A 257 22.51 0.57 2.02
C ARG A 257 21.38 -0.14 2.76
N ALA A 258 20.24 0.53 2.96
CA ALA A 258 19.09 -0.09 3.61
C ALA A 258 18.50 -1.23 2.77
N VAL A 259 18.45 -1.07 1.45
CA VAL A 259 18.02 -2.13 0.52
C VAL A 259 18.99 -3.31 0.51
N GLU A 260 20.30 -3.06 0.41
CA GLU A 260 21.35 -4.09 0.46
C GLU A 260 21.31 -4.89 1.78
N GLU A 261 20.98 -4.23 2.89
CA GLU A 261 20.93 -4.84 4.22
C GLU A 261 19.63 -5.62 4.47
N TYR A 262 18.47 -5.06 4.12
CA TYR A 262 17.17 -5.60 4.54
C TYR A 262 16.30 -6.14 3.40
N ALA A 263 16.46 -5.64 2.17
CA ALA A 263 15.61 -5.96 1.02
C ALA A 263 16.41 -6.57 -0.14
N LYS A 264 17.48 -7.31 0.16
CA LYS A 264 18.46 -7.81 -0.81
C LYS A 264 17.84 -8.58 -1.98
N ASP A 265 16.86 -9.44 -1.70
CA ASP A 265 16.19 -10.25 -2.73
C ASP A 265 15.34 -9.40 -3.70
N TYR A 266 15.17 -8.10 -3.41
CA TYR A 266 14.42 -7.12 -4.21
C TYR A 266 15.29 -5.99 -4.76
N GLU A 267 16.62 -6.05 -4.58
CA GLU A 267 17.56 -4.97 -4.95
C GLU A 267 17.42 -4.54 -6.41
N GLU A 268 17.22 -5.50 -7.32
CA GLU A 268 17.08 -5.25 -8.76
C GLU A 268 15.96 -4.24 -9.07
N ARG A 269 14.81 -4.36 -8.39
CA ARG A 269 13.66 -3.46 -8.53
C ARG A 269 14.03 -2.00 -8.22
N PHE A 270 14.78 -1.79 -7.14
CA PHE A 270 15.24 -0.45 -6.76
C PHE A 270 16.35 0.05 -7.70
N ALA A 271 17.20 -0.87 -8.19
CA ALA A 271 18.28 -0.54 -9.12
C ALA A 271 17.76 -0.12 -10.50
N GLU A 272 16.67 -0.71 -11.00
CA GLU A 272 16.02 -0.29 -12.24
C GLU A 272 15.53 1.16 -12.17
N ILE A 273 14.88 1.52 -11.07
CA ILE A 273 14.39 2.88 -10.79
C ILE A 273 15.54 3.88 -10.73
N ALA A 274 16.68 3.46 -10.18
CA ALA A 274 17.91 4.25 -10.17
C ALA A 274 18.62 4.33 -11.53
N LYS A 275 18.23 3.54 -12.55
CA LYS A 275 18.86 3.53 -13.89
C LYS A 275 18.03 4.25 -14.96
N GLU A 276 16.71 4.30 -14.82
CA GLU A 276 15.71 4.52 -15.89
C GLU A 276 15.72 5.87 -16.66
N GLN A 277 16.74 6.74 -16.59
CA GLN A 277 16.73 8.00 -17.35
C GLN A 277 17.99 8.39 -18.13
N GLY A 278 18.99 7.54 -18.32
CA GLY A 278 20.17 7.92 -19.12
C GLY A 278 20.99 9.10 -18.55
N ALA A 279 20.55 9.66 -17.43
CA ALA A 279 21.40 10.38 -16.50
C ALA A 279 22.40 9.37 -15.98
N ILE A 280 23.68 9.60 -16.25
CA ILE A 280 24.76 8.91 -15.56
C ILE A 280 24.59 9.30 -14.09
N TYR A 281 23.87 8.50 -13.31
CA TYR A 281 23.75 8.68 -11.87
C TYR A 281 25.15 8.59 -11.30
N THR A 282 25.74 9.75 -11.00
CA THR A 282 27.02 9.87 -10.30
C THR A 282 26.93 9.33 -8.87
N CYS A 283 25.71 9.14 -8.38
CA CYS A 283 25.38 8.64 -7.05
C CYS A 283 25.30 7.10 -6.99
N GLY A 284 26.39 6.38 -7.26
CA GLY A 284 26.70 5.07 -6.64
C GLY A 284 25.74 3.87 -6.73
N TRP A 285 24.62 3.91 -7.46
CA TRP A 285 23.84 2.72 -7.84
C TRP A 285 24.52 2.00 -9.02
N ARG A 286 25.77 1.60 -8.79
CA ARG A 286 26.52 0.66 -9.62
C ARG A 286 26.86 -0.57 -8.79
#